data_AF-A0A8S3EIW1-F1
#
_entry.id   AF-A0A8S3EIW1-F1
#
_cell.length_a   1.000
_cell.length_b   1.000
_cell.length_c   1.000
_cell.angle_alpha   90.00
_cell.angle_beta   90.00
_cell.angle_gamma   90.00
#
_symmetry.space_group_name_H-M   'P 1'
#
loop_
_entity.id
_entity.type
_entity.pdbx_description
1 polymer ?
#
loop_
_entity_poly.entity_id
_entity_poly.type
_entity_poly.pdbx_seq_one_letter_code
_entity_poly.pdbx_strand_id
1 'polypeptide(L)'
;PHHEWCSPSYCGYLQALEKGEEYDHTPHSLPLKIMKAIRPVFEELAHPDTLKRVLNGDSQNANESFHSILWSLAPKNRYSTGVMIDLCAAMAVSFYNDGYQSIIPVLAKLTGNTGFFTRVGMKRLDERRIYYEHKRKRKAVQKSKQNEETSDSLSDRMSVDDNRDDQLDDSYIPGAY
;
A
#
# COMPACT_ATOMS: atom_id res chain seq x y z
N PRO A 1 -23.45 -2.08 -18.17
CA PRO A 1 -22.83 -2.25 -16.83
C PRO A 1 -22.50 -3.73 -16.62
N HIS A 2 -21.33 -4.07 -16.07
CA HIS A 2 -20.95 -5.48 -15.83
C HIS A 2 -21.40 -5.89 -14.43
N HIS A 3 -22.35 -6.84 -14.35
CA HIS A 3 -22.89 -7.38 -13.11
C HIS A 3 -22.44 -8.82 -12.82
N GLU A 4 -21.60 -9.39 -13.68
CA GLU A 4 -21.09 -10.77 -13.62
C GLU A 4 -20.34 -11.09 -12.31
N TRP A 5 -19.79 -10.06 -11.65
CA TRP A 5 -19.02 -10.18 -10.40
C TRP A 5 -19.80 -9.71 -9.16
N CYS A 6 -21.09 -9.41 -9.31
CA CYS A 6 -21.93 -8.93 -8.23
C CYS A 6 -22.66 -10.08 -7.53
N SER A 7 -23.02 -9.88 -6.25
CA SER A 7 -23.95 -10.74 -5.52
C SER A 7 -25.36 -10.10 -5.46
N PRO A 8 -26.44 -10.90 -5.49
CA PRO A 8 -27.79 -10.41 -5.23
C PRO A 8 -27.96 -9.74 -3.86
N SER A 9 -27.08 -10.01 -2.89
CA SER A 9 -27.12 -9.38 -1.57
C SER A 9 -26.97 -7.85 -1.60
N TYR A 10 -26.27 -7.29 -2.59
CA TYR A 10 -26.01 -5.84 -2.67
C TYR A 10 -26.23 -5.23 -4.06
N CYS A 11 -26.45 -6.05 -5.10
CA CYS A 11 -26.67 -5.55 -6.45
C CYS A 11 -28.16 -5.43 -6.76
N GLY A 12 -28.67 -4.20 -6.80
CA GLY A 12 -30.07 -3.92 -7.13
C GLY A 12 -30.50 -4.46 -8.50
N TYR A 13 -29.59 -4.54 -9.47
CA TYR A 13 -29.87 -5.16 -10.78
C TYR A 13 -30.12 -6.67 -10.66
N LEU A 14 -29.28 -7.38 -9.90
CA LEU A 14 -29.46 -8.82 -9.70
C LEU A 14 -30.72 -9.12 -8.87
N GLN A 15 -31.03 -8.27 -7.88
CA GLN A 15 -32.28 -8.36 -7.10
C GLN A 15 -33.52 -8.14 -7.97
N ALA A 16 -33.49 -7.14 -8.86
CA ALA A 16 -34.58 -6.87 -9.78
C ALA A 16 -34.72 -8.02 -10.80
N LEU A 17 -33.60 -8.58 -11.28
CA LEU A 17 -33.59 -9.73 -12.18
C LEU A 17 -34.23 -10.97 -11.53
N GLU A 18 -33.94 -11.26 -10.26
CA GLU A 18 -34.57 -12.35 -9.50
C GLU A 18 -36.08 -12.15 -9.30
N LYS A 19 -36.50 -10.89 -9.14
CA LYS A 19 -37.91 -10.51 -8.98
C LYS A 19 -38.66 -10.36 -10.32
N GLY A 20 -37.95 -10.44 -11.45
CA GLY A 20 -38.51 -10.21 -12.79
C GLY A 20 -38.89 -8.74 -13.05
N GLU A 21 -38.27 -7.80 -12.33
CA GLU A 21 -38.51 -6.37 -12.45
C GLU A 21 -37.51 -5.71 -13.41
N GLU A 22 -37.94 -4.64 -14.09
CA GLU A 22 -37.07 -3.83 -14.92
C GLU A 22 -36.23 -2.89 -14.04
N TYR A 23 -34.90 -2.91 -14.23
CA TYR A 23 -33.96 -2.11 -13.44
C TYR A 23 -33.37 -0.98 -14.26
N ASP A 24 -33.53 0.25 -13.79
CA ASP A 24 -32.98 1.45 -14.41
C ASP A 24 -31.54 1.73 -13.92
N HIS A 25 -30.57 1.67 -14.83
CA HIS A 25 -29.17 2.00 -14.53
C HIS A 25 -28.84 3.50 -14.65
N THR A 26 -29.76 4.34 -15.11
CA THR A 26 -29.51 5.78 -15.30
C THR A 26 -29.24 6.56 -14.02
N PRO A 27 -29.87 6.31 -12.85
CA PRO A 27 -29.64 7.10 -11.64
C PRO A 27 -28.25 6.86 -11.04
N HIS A 28 -27.65 5.71 -11.33
CA HIS A 28 -26.38 5.26 -10.75
C HIS A 28 -25.17 5.55 -11.65
N SER A 29 -25.36 6.29 -12.74
CA SER A 29 -24.28 6.65 -13.66
C SER A 29 -23.54 7.91 -13.21
N LEU A 30 -22.21 7.88 -13.29
CA LEU A 30 -21.38 9.07 -13.04
C LEU A 30 -21.74 10.19 -14.03
N PRO A 31 -21.89 11.45 -13.57
CA PRO A 31 -22.09 12.58 -14.46
C PRO A 31 -21.03 12.66 -15.54
N LEU A 32 -21.44 12.95 -16.78
CA LEU A 32 -20.55 12.91 -17.96
C LEU A 32 -19.27 13.74 -17.80
N LYS A 33 -19.36 14.91 -17.14
CA LYS A 33 -18.19 15.77 -16.87
C LYS A 33 -17.17 15.09 -15.96
N ILE A 34 -17.64 14.40 -14.92
CA ILE A 34 -16.81 13.66 -13.97
C ILE A 34 -16.18 12.46 -14.68
N MET A 35 -16.98 11.71 -15.45
CA MET A 35 -16.46 10.58 -16.23
C MET A 35 -15.37 11.03 -17.21
N LYS A 36 -15.55 12.16 -17.91
CA LYS A 36 -14.53 12.71 -18.82
C LYS A 36 -13.25 13.13 -18.10
N ALA A 37 -13.33 13.57 -16.85
CA ALA A 37 -12.16 13.92 -16.05
C ALA A 37 -11.43 12.67 -15.52
N ILE A 38 -12.16 11.64 -15.10
CA ILE A 38 -11.61 10.41 -14.49
C ILE A 38 -11.07 9.45 -15.54
N ARG A 39 -11.76 9.31 -16.69
CA ARG A 39 -11.43 8.36 -17.75
C ARG A 39 -9.94 8.35 -18.17
N PRO A 40 -9.29 9.49 -18.48
CA PRO A 40 -7.88 9.46 -18.90
C PRO A 40 -6.97 8.89 -17.81
N VAL A 41 -7.22 9.22 -16.54
CA VAL A 41 -6.46 8.69 -15.40
C VAL A 41 -6.70 7.19 -15.25
N PHE A 42 -7.95 6.75 -15.37
CA PHE A 42 -8.27 5.33 -15.31
C PHE A 42 -7.60 4.53 -16.43
N GLU A 43 -7.65 5.03 -17.67
CA GLU A 43 -7.04 4.38 -18.83
C GLU A 43 -5.51 4.31 -18.71
N GLU A 44 -4.88 5.36 -18.18
CA GLU A 44 -3.44 5.37 -17.87
C GLU A 44 -3.07 4.35 -16.79
N LEU A 45 -3.85 4.27 -15.71
CA LEU A 45 -3.62 3.34 -14.61
C LEU A 45 -3.88 1.88 -15.01
N ALA A 46 -4.87 1.65 -15.88
CA ALA A 46 -5.22 0.34 -16.41
C ALA A 46 -4.33 -0.09 -17.58
N HIS A 47 -3.42 0.77 -18.06
CA HIS A 47 -2.53 0.44 -19.16
C HIS A 47 -1.63 -0.76 -18.77
N PRO A 48 -1.46 -1.76 -19.66
CA PRO A 48 -0.67 -2.96 -19.35
C PRO A 48 0.76 -2.66 -18.85
N ASP A 49 1.39 -1.60 -19.37
CA ASP A 49 2.73 -1.20 -18.92
C ASP A 49 2.73 -0.60 -17.50
N THR A 50 1.66 0.08 -17.10
CA THR A 50 1.47 0.58 -15.72
C THR A 50 1.21 -0.60 -14.79
N LEU A 51 0.31 -1.51 -15.18
CA LEU A 51 -0.02 -2.71 -14.40
C LEU A 51 1.20 -3.62 -14.20
N LYS A 52 2.03 -3.83 -15.23
CA LYS A 52 3.28 -4.61 -15.13
C LYS A 52 4.25 -4.07 -14.10
N ARG A 53 4.32 -2.75 -13.90
CA ARG A 53 5.16 -2.14 -12.85
C ARG A 53 4.64 -2.47 -11.45
N VAL A 54 3.32 -2.58 -11.30
CA VAL A 54 2.67 -2.87 -10.00
C VAL A 54 2.66 -4.38 -9.69
N LEU A 55 2.61 -5.26 -10.70
CA LEU A 55 2.58 -6.72 -10.51
C LEU A 55 3.80 -7.27 -9.75
N ASN A 56 4.98 -6.66 -9.93
CA ASN A 56 6.19 -7.05 -9.21
C ASN A 56 6.28 -6.48 -7.79
N GLY A 57 5.26 -5.71 -7.35
CA GLY A 57 5.32 -4.92 -6.12
C GLY A 57 6.35 -3.78 -6.19
N ASP A 58 6.81 -3.43 -7.40
CA ASP A 58 7.78 -2.37 -7.62
C ASP A 58 7.12 -0.99 -7.49
N SER A 59 7.02 -0.61 -6.22
CA SER A 59 7.08 0.74 -5.65
C SER A 59 5.79 1.57 -5.53
N GLN A 60 5.24 1.53 -4.31
CA GLN A 60 5.02 2.74 -3.49
C GLN A 60 6.08 2.89 -2.36
N ASN A 61 6.90 1.85 -2.12
CA ASN A 61 7.76 1.74 -0.95
C ASN A 61 8.99 2.69 -0.93
N ALA A 62 9.45 3.22 -2.07
CA ALA A 62 10.62 4.11 -2.10
C ALA A 62 10.32 5.45 -1.38
N ASN A 63 9.20 6.09 -1.74
CA ASN A 63 8.75 7.31 -1.07
C ASN A 63 8.36 7.02 0.39
N GLU A 64 7.67 5.92 0.67
CA GLU A 64 7.36 5.54 2.06
C GLU A 64 8.62 5.31 2.89
N SER A 65 9.65 4.67 2.31
CA SER A 65 10.93 4.43 2.98
C SER A 65 11.69 5.73 3.24
N PHE A 66 11.73 6.66 2.28
CA PHE A 66 12.31 7.99 2.47
C PHE A 66 11.56 8.77 3.55
N HIS A 67 10.23 8.84 3.45
CA HIS A 67 9.38 9.53 4.42
C HIS A 67 9.53 8.92 5.82
N SER A 68 9.67 7.59 5.92
CA SER A 68 9.92 6.92 7.20
C SER A 68 11.23 7.37 7.85
N ILE A 69 12.28 7.62 7.08
CA ILE A 69 13.55 8.15 7.62
C ILE A 69 13.35 9.62 8.03
N LEU A 70 12.79 10.46 7.15
CA LEU A 70 12.56 11.87 7.44
C LEU A 70 11.75 12.08 8.73
N TRP A 71 10.62 11.37 8.88
CA TRP A 71 9.77 11.50 10.06
C TRP A 71 10.33 10.81 11.31
N SER A 72 11.32 9.93 11.17
CA SER A 72 12.09 9.44 12.33
C SER A 72 13.05 10.50 12.88
N LEU A 73 13.54 11.41 12.01
CA LEU A 73 14.41 12.51 12.39
C LEU A 73 13.62 13.73 12.88
N ALA A 74 12.53 14.06 12.19
CA ALA A 74 11.62 15.15 12.52
C ALA A 74 10.18 14.62 12.74
N PRO A 75 9.87 14.09 13.93
CA PRO A 75 8.54 13.53 14.20
C PRO A 75 7.42 14.55 14.01
N LYS A 76 6.37 14.16 13.28
CA LYS A 76 5.22 15.03 12.97
C LYS A 76 4.44 15.51 14.20
N ASN A 77 4.56 14.79 15.32
CA ASN A 77 3.91 15.14 16.58
C ASN A 77 4.67 16.19 17.41
N ARG A 78 5.80 16.70 16.91
CA ARG A 78 6.60 17.74 17.56
C ARG A 78 6.81 18.89 16.59
N TYR A 79 6.73 20.11 17.13
CA TYR A 79 7.12 21.29 16.37
C TYR A 79 8.62 21.20 16.00
N SER A 80 8.92 21.46 14.73
CA SER A 80 10.27 21.56 14.18
C SER A 80 10.33 22.82 13.33
N THR A 81 11.38 23.62 13.49
CA THR A 81 11.58 24.81 12.66
C THR A 81 11.88 24.43 11.21
N GLY A 82 11.62 25.32 10.25
CA GLY A 82 11.92 25.07 8.82
C GLY A 82 13.38 24.63 8.60
N VAL A 83 14.32 25.31 9.25
CA VAL A 83 15.76 24.95 9.22
C VAL A 83 16.02 23.53 9.71
N MET A 84 15.32 23.06 10.74
CA MET A 84 15.44 21.69 11.22
C MET A 84 14.87 20.69 10.22
N ILE A 85 13.75 21.01 9.57
CA ILE A 85 13.16 20.17 8.53
C ILE A 85 14.12 20.05 7.33
N ASP A 86 14.71 21.16 6.89
CA ASP A 86 15.67 21.16 5.78
C ASP A 86 16.92 20.31 6.11
N LEU A 87 17.44 20.43 7.34
CA LEU A 87 18.54 19.60 7.81
C LEU A 87 18.16 18.11 7.86
N CYS A 88 17.00 17.79 8.43
CA CYS A 88 16.50 16.41 8.48
C CYS A 88 16.26 15.83 7.09
N ALA A 89 15.79 16.64 6.14
CA ALA A 89 15.61 16.23 4.75
C ALA A 89 16.97 15.91 4.09
N ALA A 90 17.97 16.79 4.23
CA ALA A 90 19.32 16.54 3.72
C ALA A 90 19.92 15.25 4.31
N MET A 91 19.80 15.06 5.62
CA MET A 91 20.25 13.84 6.30
C MET A 91 19.48 12.60 5.83
N ALA A 92 18.16 12.71 5.66
CA ALA A 92 17.33 11.61 5.18
C ALA A 92 17.73 11.17 3.76
N VAL A 93 18.07 12.10 2.88
CA VAL A 93 18.57 11.80 1.54
C VAL A 93 19.89 11.01 1.63
N SER A 94 20.84 11.48 2.43
CA SER A 94 22.12 10.77 2.63
C SER A 94 21.92 9.38 3.22
N PHE A 95 21.08 9.25 4.25
CA PHE A 95 20.78 7.95 4.87
C PHE A 95 20.05 7.00 3.93
N TYR A 96 19.12 7.50 3.13
CA TYR A 96 18.37 6.68 2.19
C TYR A 96 19.29 6.09 1.12
N ASN A 97 20.16 6.92 0.52
CA ASN A 97 21.04 6.53 -0.57
C ASN A 97 22.29 5.75 -0.12
N ASP A 98 22.99 6.27 0.89
CA ASP A 98 24.34 5.80 1.26
C ASP A 98 24.40 5.14 2.65
N GLY A 99 23.27 5.07 3.36
CA GLY A 99 23.21 4.56 4.73
C GLY A 99 23.70 5.55 5.79
N TYR A 100 23.69 5.12 7.05
CA TYR A 100 24.07 5.93 8.22
C TYR A 100 25.57 6.25 8.26
N GLN A 101 26.42 5.46 7.58
CA GLN A 101 27.84 5.79 7.44
C GLN A 101 28.09 7.12 6.72
N SER A 102 27.16 7.58 5.88
CA SER A 102 27.27 8.83 5.10
C SER A 102 27.46 10.09 5.96
N ILE A 103 27.04 10.08 7.22
CA ILE A 103 27.20 11.23 8.13
C ILE A 103 28.59 11.33 8.74
N ILE A 104 29.41 10.28 8.69
CA ILE A 104 30.76 10.27 9.27
C ILE A 104 31.66 11.40 8.75
N PRO A 105 31.76 11.64 7.43
CA PRO A 105 32.55 12.77 6.92
C PRO A 105 31.97 14.13 7.33
N VAL A 106 30.64 14.25 7.44
CA VAL A 106 29.96 15.48 7.89
C VAL A 106 30.31 15.76 9.35
N LEU A 107 30.21 14.75 10.22
CA LEU A 107 30.60 14.84 11.62
C LEU A 107 32.09 15.17 11.74
N ALA A 108 32.97 14.51 10.99
CA ALA A 108 34.41 14.79 11.02
C ALA A 108 34.71 16.26 10.69
N LYS A 109 33.98 16.85 9.73
CA LYS A 109 34.12 18.26 9.35
C LYS A 109 33.60 19.22 10.43
N LEU A 110 32.56 18.84 11.16
CA LEU A 110 31.96 19.65 12.23
C LEU A 110 32.75 19.56 13.55
N THR A 111 33.22 18.38 13.91
CA THR A 111 33.86 18.10 15.21
C THR A 111 35.38 17.92 15.13
N GLY A 112 35.96 18.04 13.93
CA GLY A 112 37.40 17.86 13.68
C GLY A 112 37.85 16.39 13.58
N ASN A 113 37.16 15.47 14.26
CA ASN A 113 37.35 14.03 14.11
C ASN A 113 36.04 13.26 14.31
N THR A 114 36.01 11.99 13.90
CA THR A 114 34.91 11.06 14.20
C THR A 114 35.45 9.91 15.03
N GLY A 115 35.03 9.85 16.29
CA GLY A 115 35.45 8.84 17.26
C GLY A 115 35.05 7.41 16.89
N PHE A 116 35.76 6.43 17.46
CA PHE A 116 35.55 5.00 17.22
C PHE A 116 34.10 4.56 17.46
N PHE A 117 33.51 4.97 18.59
CA PHE A 117 32.15 4.59 18.96
C PHE A 117 31.10 5.12 17.98
N THR A 118 31.31 6.30 17.40
CA THR A 118 30.42 6.86 16.37
C THR A 118 30.42 5.97 15.13
N ARG A 119 31.60 5.56 14.64
CA ARG A 119 31.73 4.71 13.45
C ARG A 119 31.08 3.34 13.66
N VAL A 120 31.31 2.74 14.83
CA VAL A 120 30.67 1.46 15.22
C VAL A 120 29.15 1.63 15.35
N GLY A 121 28.69 2.73 15.94
CA GLY A 121 27.27 3.04 16.09
C GLY A 121 26.57 3.16 14.73
N MET A 122 27.13 3.93 13.80
CA MET A 122 26.56 4.08 12.45
C MET A 122 26.52 2.74 11.70
N LYS A 123 27.55 1.90 11.85
CA LYS A 123 27.59 0.58 11.21
C LYS A 123 26.47 -0.33 11.72
N ARG A 124 26.25 -0.35 13.03
CA ARG A 124 25.18 -1.12 13.66
C ARG A 124 23.79 -0.65 13.24
N LEU A 125 23.61 0.65 12.99
CA LEU A 125 22.35 1.20 12.48
C LEU A 125 22.08 0.73 11.05
N ASP A 126 23.10 0.71 10.19
CA ASP A 126 22.98 0.17 8.83
C ASP A 126 22.71 -1.34 8.81
N GLU A 127 23.43 -2.12 9.61
CA GLU A 127 23.19 -3.56 9.76
C GLU A 127 21.74 -3.84 10.19
N ARG A 128 21.23 -3.04 11.13
CA ARG A 128 19.83 -3.14 11.59
C ARG A 128 18.83 -2.79 10.49
N ARG A 129 19.09 -1.74 9.70
CA ARG A 129 18.25 -1.36 8.55
C ARG A 129 18.13 -2.53 7.56
N ILE A 130 19.27 -3.10 7.16
CA ILE A 130 19.35 -4.22 6.21
C ILE A 130 18.60 -5.44 6.76
N TYR A 131 18.80 -5.76 8.06
CA TYR A 131 18.09 -6.86 8.71
C TYR A 131 16.56 -6.71 8.63
N TYR A 132 16.02 -5.53 8.94
CA TYR A 132 14.57 -5.30 8.88
C TYR A 132 14.03 -5.34 7.45
N GLU A 133 14.81 -4.88 6.47
CA GLU A 133 14.44 -5.00 5.06
C GLU A 133 14.31 -6.48 4.64
N HIS A 134 15.32 -7.31 4.94
CA HIS A 134 15.25 -8.75 4.67
C HIS A 134 14.09 -9.42 5.41
N LYS A 135 13.82 -9.03 6.67
CA LYS A 135 12.68 -9.54 7.44
C LYS A 135 11.34 -9.18 6.79
N ARG A 136 11.19 -7.96 6.26
CA ARG A 136 9.98 -7.53 5.52
C ARG A 136 9.82 -8.30 4.23
N LYS A 137 10.89 -8.45 3.43
CA LYS A 137 10.88 -9.25 2.19
C LYS A 137 10.46 -10.70 2.46
N ARG A 138 10.99 -11.35 3.50
CA ARG A 138 10.58 -12.71 3.90
C ARG A 138 9.08 -12.80 4.24
N LYS A 139 8.55 -11.81 4.97
CA LYS A 139 7.11 -11.76 5.30
C LYS A 139 6.24 -11.53 4.06
N ALA A 140 6.67 -10.67 3.14
CA ALA A 140 5.95 -10.40 1.90
C ALA A 140 5.85 -11.66 1.03
N VAL A 141 6.96 -12.40 0.88
CA VAL A 141 6.99 -13.70 0.16
C VAL A 141 6.09 -14.74 0.82
N GLN A 142 6.06 -14.80 2.15
CA GLN A 142 5.15 -15.72 2.85
C GLN A 142 3.68 -15.36 2.61
N LYS A 143 3.37 -14.06 2.59
CA LYS A 143 2.01 -13.55 2.36
C LYS A 143 1.56 -13.74 0.91
N SER A 144 2.46 -13.59 -0.07
CA SER A 144 2.14 -13.84 -1.49
C SER A 144 1.81 -15.32 -1.72
N LYS A 145 2.59 -16.24 -1.13
CA LYS A 145 2.30 -17.68 -1.20
C LYS A 145 0.95 -18.04 -0.58
N GLN A 146 0.63 -17.46 0.58
CA GLN A 146 -0.70 -17.66 1.20
C GLN A 146 -1.84 -17.08 0.35
N ASN A 147 -1.61 -15.96 -0.34
CA ASN A 147 -2.58 -15.38 -1.26
C ASN A 147 -2.78 -16.24 -2.52
N GLU A 148 -1.73 -16.84 -3.07
CA GLU A 148 -1.83 -17.82 -4.18
C GLU A 148 -2.58 -19.08 -3.74
N GLU A 149 -2.26 -19.64 -2.56
CA GLU A 149 -2.95 -20.81 -2.00
C GLU A 149 -4.43 -20.51 -1.68
N THR A 150 -4.75 -19.29 -1.25
CA THR A 150 -6.14 -18.87 -1.02
C THR A 150 -6.88 -18.56 -2.31
N SER A 151 -6.23 -18.02 -3.35
CA SER A 151 -6.86 -17.85 -4.66
C SER A 151 -7.12 -19.19 -5.36
N ASP A 152 -6.19 -20.14 -5.26
CA ASP A 152 -6.34 -21.49 -5.82
C ASP A 152 -7.45 -22.26 -5.10
N SER A 153 -7.51 -22.16 -3.76
CA SER A 153 -8.59 -22.79 -2.99
C SER A 153 -9.96 -22.11 -3.16
N LEU A 154 -10.01 -20.81 -3.48
CA LEU A 154 -11.23 -20.11 -3.88
C LEU A 154 -11.70 -20.56 -5.27
N SER A 155 -10.79 -20.71 -6.24
CA SER A 155 -11.15 -21.27 -7.55
C SER A 155 -11.58 -22.74 -7.47
N ASP A 156 -10.95 -23.54 -6.61
CA ASP A 156 -11.35 -24.94 -6.39
C ASP A 156 -12.71 -25.04 -5.70
N ARG A 157 -13.01 -24.19 -4.71
CA ARG A 157 -14.34 -24.14 -4.06
C ARG A 157 -15.45 -23.67 -4.98
N MET A 158 -15.17 -22.75 -5.92
CA MET A 158 -16.13 -22.34 -6.94
C MET A 158 -16.41 -23.43 -7.99
N SER A 159 -15.62 -24.50 -8.03
CA SER A 159 -15.87 -25.66 -8.88
C SER A 159 -16.68 -26.78 -8.18
N VAL A 160 -16.89 -26.67 -6.86
CA VAL A 160 -17.54 -27.69 -6.03
C VAL A 160 -18.50 -27.04 -5.01
N ASP A 161 -19.63 -26.49 -5.45
CA ASP A 161 -20.83 -26.41 -4.61
C ASP A 161 -22.07 -26.08 -5.47
N ASP A 162 -22.62 -27.12 -6.09
CA ASP A 162 -24.03 -27.18 -6.44
C ASP A 162 -24.70 -27.92 -5.28
N ASN A 163 -25.56 -27.22 -4.53
CA ASN A 163 -26.35 -27.66 -3.37
C ASN A 163 -25.67 -27.60 -1.99
N ARG A 164 -25.88 -26.49 -1.26
CA ARG A 164 -26.19 -26.53 0.17
C ARG A 164 -26.84 -25.22 0.65
N ASP A 165 -28.09 -25.34 1.09
CA ASP A 165 -28.83 -24.34 1.87
C ASP A 165 -28.12 -24.12 3.21
N ASP A 166 -27.80 -22.88 3.56
CA ASP A 166 -27.42 -22.50 4.92
C ASP A 166 -28.03 -21.14 5.30
N GLN A 167 -28.93 -21.19 6.29
CA GLN A 167 -29.53 -20.02 6.95
C GLN A 167 -28.44 -19.23 7.69
N LEU A 168 -28.35 -17.91 7.46
CA LEU A 168 -27.42 -17.03 8.16
C LEU A 168 -28.16 -16.04 9.07
N ASP A 169 -27.70 -16.00 10.31
CA ASP A 169 -28.12 -15.18 11.46
C ASP A 169 -27.90 -13.67 11.23
N ASP A 170 -28.95 -12.89 11.47
CA ASP A 170 -29.16 -11.50 11.03
C ASP A 170 -28.57 -10.42 11.98
N SER A 171 -27.49 -10.72 12.73
CA SER A 171 -27.06 -9.86 13.84
C SER A 171 -26.01 -8.77 13.52
N TYR A 172 -25.73 -8.46 12.25
CA TYR A 172 -24.74 -7.44 11.89
C TYR A 172 -25.35 -6.14 11.35
N ILE A 173 -25.24 -5.04 12.12
CA ILE A 173 -25.62 -3.69 11.71
C ILE A 173 -24.35 -2.82 11.61
N PRO A 174 -23.89 -2.44 10.40
CA PRO A 174 -22.82 -1.46 10.24
C PRO A 174 -23.37 -0.02 10.34
N GLY A 175 -22.84 0.81 11.25
CA GLY A 175 -23.02 2.27 11.21
C GLY A 175 -23.48 3.01 12.46
N ALA A 176 -23.30 2.48 13.67
CA ALA A 176 -23.50 3.27 14.89
C ALA A 176 -22.18 3.92 15.32
N TYR A 177 -22.09 5.25 15.14
CA TYR A 177 -21.15 6.12 15.84
C TYR A 177 -21.60 6.34 17.28
#